data_AF-A0ABD0R336-F1
#
_entry.id   AF-A0ABD0R336-F1
#
_cell.length_a   1.000
_cell.length_b   1.000
_cell.length_c   1.000
_cell.angle_alpha   90.00
_cell.angle_beta   90.00
_cell.angle_gamma   90.00
#
_symmetry.space_group_name_H-M   'P 1'
#
loop_
_entity.id
_entity.type
_entity.pdbx_description
1 polymer ?
#
loop_
_entity_poly.entity_id
_entity_poly.type
_entity_poly.pdbx_seq_one_letter_code
_entity_poly.pdbx_strand_id
1 'polypeptide(L)'
;LPEDDEIFTVRLTEAAGGALLNPNRSSVQIKISRNDAPIRFSKPTLVVPENVGVISLSVTRGRTEDGLQIGSDDKTVSVAYTVITGNGAASATPLADFVDLQSERMVVFPPGIHETDLRFSIKDDNIPEIAESFQVVLLEETLLGDAVLLSPSVALVTIEPNDKPYGVLSISPSPIQYHIINEDLTL
;
A
#
# COMPACT_ATOMS: atom_id res chain seq x y z
N LEU A 1 0.44 -18.24 -10.18
CA LEU A 1 1.74 -18.07 -9.50
C LEU A 1 2.62 -17.32 -10.50
N PRO A 2 3.32 -16.23 -10.12
CA PRO A 2 4.07 -15.45 -11.11
C PRO A 2 5.12 -16.29 -11.82
N GLU A 3 5.10 -16.29 -13.15
CA GLU A 3 5.99 -17.11 -14.00
C GLU A 3 6.57 -16.27 -15.15
N ASP A 4 7.80 -16.60 -15.57
CA ASP A 4 8.47 -16.00 -16.73
C ASP A 4 8.25 -16.84 -18.00
N ASP A 5 8.76 -16.36 -19.14
CA ASP A 5 8.67 -17.10 -20.40
C ASP A 5 9.42 -18.44 -20.31
N GLU A 6 8.72 -19.55 -20.57
CA GLU A 6 9.31 -20.89 -20.62
C GLU A 6 9.42 -21.41 -22.05
N ILE A 7 10.56 -21.97 -22.41
CA ILE A 7 10.81 -22.53 -23.75
C ILE A 7 11.11 -24.02 -23.65
N PHE A 8 10.23 -24.83 -24.21
CA PHE A 8 10.39 -26.28 -24.32
C PHE A 8 10.75 -26.68 -25.74
N THR A 9 11.60 -27.69 -25.89
CA THR A 9 11.88 -28.29 -27.19
C THR A 9 11.29 -29.70 -27.22
N VAL A 10 10.31 -29.91 -28.09
CA VAL A 10 9.77 -31.25 -28.37
C VAL A 10 10.53 -31.81 -29.56
N ARG A 11 11.05 -33.03 -29.42
CA ARG A 11 11.84 -33.70 -30.46
C ARG A 11 11.29 -35.10 -30.73
N LEU A 12 11.07 -35.41 -32.01
CA LEU A 12 10.81 -36.76 -32.47
C LEU A 12 12.12 -37.56 -32.42
N THR A 13 12.10 -38.70 -31.73
CA THR A 13 13.28 -39.54 -31.49
C THR A 13 13.33 -40.77 -32.38
N GLU A 14 12.17 -41.38 -32.68
CA GLU A 14 12.07 -42.59 -33.49
C GLU A 14 10.75 -42.61 -34.29
N ALA A 15 10.74 -43.30 -35.42
CA ALA A 15 9.54 -43.59 -36.20
C ALA A 15 9.51 -45.09 -36.56
N ALA A 16 8.37 -45.75 -36.35
CA ALA A 16 8.19 -47.16 -36.66
C ALA A 16 7.44 -47.38 -37.99
N GLY A 17 7.47 -48.60 -38.52
CA GLY A 17 6.67 -48.98 -39.71
C GLY A 17 7.23 -48.49 -41.06
N GLY A 18 8.54 -48.24 -41.15
CA GLY A 18 9.21 -47.81 -42.40
C GLY A 18 9.17 -46.30 -42.67
N ALA A 19 8.61 -45.50 -41.77
CA ALA A 19 8.65 -44.04 -41.85
C ALA A 19 10.06 -43.50 -41.53
N LEU A 20 10.43 -42.39 -42.17
CA LEU A 20 11.70 -41.69 -41.94
C LEU A 20 11.46 -40.34 -41.27
N LEU A 21 12.24 -40.01 -40.24
CA LEU A 21 12.24 -38.69 -39.62
C LEU A 21 13.08 -37.72 -40.46
N ASN A 22 12.55 -36.51 -40.69
CA ASN A 22 13.34 -35.43 -41.27
C ASN A 22 14.18 -34.76 -40.18
N PRO A 23 15.52 -34.85 -40.19
CA PRO A 23 16.36 -34.31 -39.12
C PRO A 23 16.31 -32.78 -39.02
N ASN A 24 15.93 -32.08 -40.09
CA ASN A 24 15.80 -30.62 -40.10
C ASN A 24 14.40 -30.14 -39.65
N ARG A 25 13.46 -31.06 -39.42
CA ARG A 25 12.07 -30.76 -39.01
C ARG A 25 11.58 -31.74 -37.92
N SER A 26 12.49 -32.33 -37.17
CA SER A 26 12.18 -33.31 -36.11
C SER A 26 12.04 -32.66 -34.74
N SER A 27 12.19 -31.34 -34.63
CA SER A 27 11.94 -30.59 -33.41
C SER A 27 11.04 -29.39 -33.64
N VAL A 28 10.31 -29.03 -32.58
CA VAL A 28 9.53 -27.79 -32.48
C VAL A 28 9.80 -27.17 -31.12
N GLN A 29 9.86 -25.83 -31.08
CA GLN A 29 9.91 -25.08 -29.83
C GLN A 29 8.50 -24.67 -29.43
N ILE A 30 8.16 -24.90 -28.18
CA ILE A 30 6.91 -24.45 -27.55
C ILE A 30 7.31 -23.36 -26.56
N LYS A 31 6.70 -22.17 -26.71
CA LYS A 31 6.87 -21.07 -25.76
C LYS A 31 5.60 -20.94 -24.91
N ILE A 32 5.76 -21.03 -23.59
CA ILE A 32 4.74 -20.60 -22.62
C ILE A 32 5.10 -19.16 -22.25
N SER A 33 4.14 -18.25 -22.39
CA SER A 33 4.40 -16.82 -22.11
C SER A 33 4.22 -16.54 -20.62
N ARG A 34 5.04 -15.65 -20.08
CA ARG A 34 4.91 -15.10 -18.73
C ARG A 34 3.49 -14.59 -18.45
N ASN A 35 3.03 -14.73 -17.22
CA ASN A 35 1.70 -14.35 -16.74
C ASN A 35 1.77 -13.96 -15.25
N ASP A 36 0.62 -13.69 -14.64
CA ASP A 36 0.46 -13.58 -13.18
C ASP A 36 1.40 -12.53 -12.55
N ALA A 37 1.52 -11.36 -13.19
CA ALA A 37 2.36 -10.28 -12.67
C ALA A 37 1.85 -9.82 -11.28
N PRO A 38 2.67 -9.88 -10.22
CA PRO A 38 2.22 -9.56 -8.87
C PRO A 38 1.95 -8.06 -8.70
N ILE A 39 0.81 -7.73 -8.12
CA ILE A 39 0.46 -6.38 -7.66
C ILE A 39 0.53 -6.34 -6.14
N ARG A 40 1.19 -5.32 -5.58
CA ARG A 40 1.26 -5.09 -4.13
C ARG A 40 1.76 -3.69 -3.79
N PHE A 41 1.54 -3.24 -2.56
CA PHE A 41 2.21 -2.05 -2.04
C PHE A 41 3.71 -2.28 -1.90
N SER A 42 4.50 -1.23 -2.17
CA SER A 42 5.95 -1.23 -1.96
C SER A 42 6.32 -1.30 -0.47
N LYS A 43 5.46 -0.76 0.41
CA LYS A 43 5.64 -0.80 1.86
C LYS A 43 4.29 -1.05 2.55
N PRO A 44 4.25 -1.91 3.60
CA PRO A 44 3.03 -2.18 4.34
C PRO A 44 2.67 -1.06 5.33
N THR A 45 3.62 -0.20 5.68
CA THR A 45 3.44 0.87 6.65
C THR A 45 4.10 2.17 6.20
N LEU A 46 3.50 3.30 6.56
CA LEU A 46 4.04 4.64 6.38
C LEU A 46 3.67 5.49 7.59
N VAL A 47 4.67 6.09 8.22
CA VAL A 47 4.49 7.02 9.36
C VAL A 47 4.94 8.40 8.91
N VAL A 48 4.11 9.41 9.13
CA VAL A 48 4.36 10.79 8.67
C VAL A 48 3.88 11.83 9.68
N PRO A 49 4.53 13.00 9.75
CA PRO A 49 3.98 14.14 10.47
C PRO A 49 2.78 14.74 9.72
N GLU A 50 1.90 15.44 10.42
CA GLU A 50 0.73 16.12 9.82
C GLU A 50 1.12 17.13 8.73
N ASN A 51 2.27 17.81 8.92
CA ASN A 51 2.73 18.91 8.07
C ASN A 51 3.46 18.43 6.80
N VAL A 52 3.42 17.13 6.51
CA VAL A 52 4.03 16.53 5.30
C VAL A 52 3.33 16.99 4.01
N GLY A 53 2.08 17.45 4.10
CA GLY A 53 1.29 17.89 2.97
C GLY A 53 0.75 16.73 2.14
N VAL A 54 1.51 16.19 1.19
CA VAL A 54 1.05 15.09 0.31
C VAL A 54 1.96 13.88 0.43
N ILE A 55 1.36 12.73 0.75
CA ILE A 55 2.03 11.44 0.76
C ILE A 55 1.72 10.63 -0.50
N SER A 56 2.61 9.70 -0.84
CA SER A 56 2.44 8.76 -1.95
C SER A 56 2.63 7.33 -1.45
N LEU A 57 1.63 6.47 -1.71
CA LEU A 57 1.72 5.04 -1.50
C LEU A 57 2.01 4.37 -2.84
N SER A 58 3.26 3.95 -3.02
CA SER A 58 3.69 3.24 -4.23
C SER A 58 3.10 1.83 -4.28
N VAL A 59 2.47 1.52 -5.39
CA VAL A 59 1.97 0.19 -5.76
C VAL A 59 2.79 -0.31 -6.94
N THR A 60 3.28 -1.53 -6.85
CA THR A 60 4.12 -2.15 -7.89
C THR A 60 3.34 -3.21 -8.63
N ARG A 61 3.70 -3.41 -9.90
CA ARG A 61 3.27 -4.53 -10.74
C ARG A 61 4.50 -5.27 -11.24
N GLY A 62 4.44 -6.60 -11.19
CA GLY A 62 5.41 -7.44 -11.87
C GLY A 62 6.79 -7.39 -11.22
N ARG A 63 6.86 -7.25 -9.89
CA ARG A 63 8.12 -7.25 -9.13
C ARG A 63 8.11 -8.29 -8.01
N THR A 64 9.24 -8.95 -7.77
CA THR A 64 9.48 -9.76 -6.54
C THR A 64 9.86 -8.85 -5.37
N GLU A 65 9.86 -9.36 -4.14
CA GLU A 65 10.24 -8.56 -2.95
C GLU A 65 11.65 -7.93 -3.09
N ASP A 66 12.56 -8.63 -3.78
CA ASP A 66 13.91 -8.16 -4.10
C ASP A 66 13.97 -7.17 -5.29
N GLY A 67 12.83 -6.81 -5.87
CA GLY A 67 12.71 -5.83 -6.95
C GLY A 67 12.91 -6.37 -8.37
N LEU A 68 13.14 -7.69 -8.53
CA LEU A 68 13.29 -8.35 -9.83
C LEU A 68 11.96 -8.36 -10.58
N GLN A 69 11.99 -8.09 -11.89
CA GLN A 69 10.78 -8.13 -12.70
C GLN A 69 10.32 -9.57 -12.94
N ILE A 70 9.02 -9.81 -12.86
CA ILE A 70 8.39 -11.13 -13.08
C ILE A 70 6.97 -10.97 -13.60
N GLY A 71 6.55 -11.89 -14.46
CA GLY A 71 5.21 -11.92 -15.03
C GLY A 71 4.98 -10.92 -16.17
N SER A 72 3.78 -10.92 -16.74
CA SER A 72 3.48 -10.12 -17.93
C SER A 72 3.22 -8.64 -17.67
N ASP A 73 3.76 -7.79 -18.54
CA ASP A 73 3.61 -6.35 -18.60
C ASP A 73 3.03 -5.85 -19.93
N ASP A 74 2.57 -6.77 -20.79
CA ASP A 74 2.12 -6.48 -22.16
C ASP A 74 0.72 -5.85 -22.26
N LYS A 75 -0.12 -6.08 -21.25
CA LYS A 75 -1.52 -5.61 -21.19
C LYS A 75 -1.74 -4.66 -20.03
N THR A 76 -2.79 -3.85 -20.13
CA THR A 76 -3.29 -3.07 -18.99
C THR A 76 -3.86 -3.99 -17.92
N VAL A 77 -3.53 -3.72 -16.65
CA VAL A 77 -4.19 -4.34 -15.50
C VAL A 77 -4.68 -3.25 -14.55
N SER A 78 -5.74 -3.54 -13.80
CA SER A 78 -6.29 -2.60 -12.84
C SER A 78 -6.86 -3.29 -11.62
N VAL A 79 -6.80 -2.63 -10.47
CA VAL A 79 -7.40 -3.10 -9.22
C VAL A 79 -7.99 -1.90 -8.47
N ALA A 80 -9.22 -2.04 -7.98
CA ALA A 80 -9.81 -1.01 -7.13
C ALA A 80 -9.20 -1.07 -5.72
N TYR A 81 -9.32 0.03 -5.00
CA TYR A 81 -8.94 0.07 -3.59
C TYR A 81 -10.02 0.74 -2.75
N THR A 82 -9.96 0.49 -1.44
CA THR A 82 -10.78 1.19 -0.46
C THR A 82 -9.93 1.77 0.65
N VAL A 83 -10.48 2.75 1.35
CA VAL A 83 -9.88 3.33 2.55
C VAL A 83 -10.73 2.90 3.74
N ILE A 84 -10.09 2.31 4.75
CA ILE A 84 -10.73 1.87 5.99
C ILE A 84 -10.19 2.71 7.14
N THR A 85 -11.10 3.30 7.89
CA THR A 85 -10.83 4.07 9.11
C THR A 85 -11.53 3.40 10.29
N GLY A 86 -10.92 3.45 11.48
CA GLY A 86 -11.57 2.98 12.71
C GLY A 86 -12.58 3.98 13.27
N ASN A 87 -13.16 3.66 14.43
CA ASN A 87 -14.18 4.48 15.11
C ASN A 87 -13.68 5.11 16.43
N GLY A 88 -12.36 5.14 16.67
CA GLY A 88 -11.78 5.61 17.93
C GLY A 88 -10.85 6.81 17.74
N ALA A 89 -10.41 7.42 18.84
CA ALA A 89 -9.51 8.59 18.82
C ALA A 89 -8.13 8.35 18.18
N ALA A 90 -7.78 7.11 17.84
CA ALA A 90 -6.56 6.77 17.10
C ALA A 90 -6.83 6.46 15.61
N SER A 91 -8.02 6.82 15.11
CA SER A 91 -8.46 6.59 13.74
C SER A 91 -8.52 7.91 13.01
N ALA A 92 -7.78 8.01 11.92
CA ALA A 92 -7.83 9.19 11.07
C ALA A 92 -9.19 9.24 10.36
N THR A 93 -9.79 10.42 10.35
CA THR A 93 -11.09 10.78 9.81
C THR A 93 -10.93 11.38 8.40
N PRO A 94 -11.64 10.85 7.38
CA PRO A 94 -11.58 11.42 6.04
C PRO A 94 -12.09 12.87 6.01
N LEU A 95 -11.44 13.71 5.21
CA LEU A 95 -11.65 15.16 5.06
C LEU A 95 -11.20 16.02 6.25
N ALA A 96 -11.12 15.46 7.46
CA ALA A 96 -10.53 16.14 8.62
C ALA A 96 -9.01 15.98 8.61
N ASP A 97 -8.51 14.74 8.54
CA ASP A 97 -7.09 14.44 8.78
C ASP A 97 -6.37 14.08 7.47
N PHE A 98 -7.13 13.57 6.50
CA PHE A 98 -6.61 13.30 5.16
C PHE A 98 -7.67 13.37 4.05
N VAL A 99 -7.22 13.56 2.81
CA VAL A 99 -8.04 13.56 1.59
C VAL A 99 -7.42 12.63 0.56
N ASP A 100 -8.20 11.69 0.05
CA ASP A 100 -7.87 10.86 -1.12
C ASP A 100 -7.86 11.75 -2.38
N LEU A 101 -6.71 11.87 -3.05
CA LEU A 101 -6.52 12.76 -4.20
C LEU A 101 -6.82 12.10 -5.55
N GLN A 102 -7.31 10.85 -5.54
CA GLN A 102 -7.57 10.11 -6.76
C GLN A 102 -8.93 10.50 -7.34
N SER A 103 -9.01 10.64 -8.65
CA SER A 103 -10.29 10.87 -9.34
C SER A 103 -11.22 9.66 -9.25
N GLU A 104 -10.64 8.47 -9.26
CA GLU A 104 -11.32 7.19 -9.13
C GLU A 104 -10.50 6.29 -8.22
N ARG A 105 -11.15 5.48 -7.38
CA ARG A 105 -10.48 4.55 -6.47
C ARG A 105 -9.99 3.30 -7.19
N MET A 106 -9.12 3.50 -8.18
CA MET A 106 -8.57 2.47 -9.02
C MET A 106 -7.09 2.70 -9.28
N VAL A 107 -6.31 1.65 -9.11
CA VAL A 107 -4.92 1.55 -9.52
C VAL A 107 -4.92 0.98 -10.93
N VAL A 108 -4.30 1.69 -11.88
CA VAL A 108 -4.20 1.23 -13.28
C VAL A 108 -2.73 1.18 -13.69
N PHE A 109 -2.31 0.04 -14.24
CA PHE A 109 -1.00 -0.15 -14.84
C PHE A 109 -1.16 -0.35 -16.34
N PRO A 110 -0.87 0.67 -17.17
CA PRO A 110 -0.73 0.50 -18.62
C PRO A 110 0.39 -0.49 -18.98
N PRO A 111 0.46 -0.94 -20.24
CA PRO A 111 1.55 -1.79 -20.71
C PRO A 111 2.93 -1.16 -20.44
N GLY A 112 3.87 -1.95 -19.94
CA GLY A 112 5.23 -1.53 -19.59
C GLY A 112 5.35 -0.64 -18.35
N ILE A 113 4.25 -0.37 -17.64
CA ILE A 113 4.27 0.40 -16.38
C ILE A 113 4.26 -0.55 -15.20
N HIS A 114 5.25 -0.40 -14.33
CA HIS A 114 5.51 -1.31 -13.20
C HIS A 114 5.31 -0.67 -11.82
N GLU A 115 5.06 0.63 -11.77
CA GLU A 115 4.90 1.39 -10.54
C GLU A 115 3.91 2.54 -10.76
N THR A 116 3.08 2.79 -9.76
CA THR A 116 2.13 3.89 -9.72
C THR A 116 1.87 4.29 -8.28
N ASP A 117 1.45 5.53 -8.05
CA ASP A 117 1.29 6.10 -6.72
C ASP A 117 -0.17 6.47 -6.43
N LEU A 118 -0.66 6.04 -5.27
CA LEU A 118 -1.86 6.58 -4.65
C LEU A 118 -1.47 7.78 -3.79
N ARG A 119 -2.07 8.95 -4.03
CA ARG A 119 -1.73 10.19 -3.35
C ARG A 119 -2.78 10.59 -2.33
N PHE A 120 -2.35 10.98 -1.15
CA PHE A 120 -3.22 11.46 -0.09
C PHE A 120 -2.69 12.79 0.43
N SER A 121 -3.56 13.79 0.56
CA SER A 121 -3.22 15.02 1.27
C SER A 121 -3.46 14.78 2.75
N ILE A 122 -2.43 14.92 3.56
CA ILE A 122 -2.53 15.02 5.02
C ILE A 122 -2.90 16.46 5.38
N LYS A 123 -3.74 16.63 6.38
CA LYS A 123 -4.18 17.94 6.86
C LYS A 123 -3.33 18.34 8.05
N ASP A 124 -2.86 19.58 8.00
CA ASP A 124 -2.11 20.26 9.03
C ASP A 124 -3.07 21.25 9.68
N ASP A 125 -3.47 20.99 10.91
CA ASP A 125 -4.37 21.88 11.65
C ASP A 125 -3.74 22.34 12.98
N ASN A 126 -4.56 22.74 13.96
CA ASN A 126 -4.03 23.20 15.26
C ASN A 126 -4.76 22.50 16.43
N ILE A 127 -5.41 21.37 16.15
CA ILE A 127 -6.16 20.58 17.10
C ILE A 127 -5.19 19.53 17.65
N PRO A 128 -4.96 19.49 18.97
CA PRO A 128 -4.09 18.47 19.55
C PRO A 128 -4.69 17.07 19.42
N GLU A 129 -4.01 16.21 18.68
CA GLU A 129 -4.43 14.85 18.34
C GLU A 129 -3.36 13.81 18.69
N ILE A 130 -3.80 12.64 19.12
CA ILE A 130 -2.89 11.51 19.34
C ILE A 130 -2.46 10.92 17.99
N ALA A 131 -1.63 9.87 18.00
CA ALA A 131 -1.32 9.18 16.76
C ALA A 131 -2.60 8.57 16.15
N GLU A 132 -2.85 8.87 14.89
CA GLU A 132 -4.03 8.43 14.15
C GLU A 132 -3.67 7.62 12.92
N SER A 133 -4.58 6.76 12.47
CA SER A 133 -4.28 5.88 11.34
C SER A 133 -5.46 5.56 10.45
N PHE A 134 -5.15 5.29 9.19
CA PHE A 134 -6.07 4.75 8.19
C PHE A 134 -5.36 3.67 7.36
N GLN A 135 -6.15 2.76 6.79
CA GLN A 135 -5.66 1.69 5.92
C GLN A 135 -6.12 1.90 4.49
N VAL A 136 -5.23 1.64 3.54
CA VAL A 136 -5.53 1.56 2.11
C VAL A 136 -5.44 0.10 1.70
N VAL A 137 -6.52 -0.45 1.15
CA VAL A 137 -6.67 -1.89 0.88
C VAL A 137 -6.95 -2.10 -0.60
N LEU A 138 -6.10 -2.86 -1.29
CA LEU A 138 -6.35 -3.31 -2.66
C LEU A 138 -7.39 -4.44 -2.64
N LEU A 139 -8.41 -4.35 -3.49
CA LEU A 139 -9.56 -5.26 -3.53
C LEU A 139 -9.36 -6.36 -4.56
N GLU A 140 -8.97 -7.55 -4.11
CA GLU A 140 -8.66 -8.71 -4.98
C GLU A 140 -9.80 -9.04 -5.95
N GLU A 141 -11.05 -8.95 -5.50
CA GLU A 141 -12.24 -9.24 -6.28
C GLU A 141 -12.48 -8.29 -7.46
N THR A 142 -11.78 -7.16 -7.48
CA THR A 142 -11.87 -6.14 -8.54
C THR A 142 -10.70 -6.19 -9.52
N LEU A 143 -9.79 -7.14 -9.37
CA LEU A 143 -8.61 -7.27 -10.21
C LEU A 143 -9.03 -7.64 -11.64
N LEU A 144 -8.66 -6.79 -12.60
CA LEU A 144 -8.87 -6.99 -14.03
C LEU A 144 -7.53 -7.18 -14.73
N GLY A 145 -7.48 -8.19 -15.60
CA GLY A 145 -6.28 -8.58 -16.33
C GLY A 145 -5.70 -9.91 -15.86
N ASP A 146 -4.47 -10.19 -16.23
CA ASP A 146 -3.72 -11.43 -15.92
C ASP A 146 -2.69 -11.23 -14.80
N ALA A 147 -2.91 -10.23 -13.93
CA ALA A 147 -2.12 -10.01 -12.73
C ALA A 147 -2.65 -10.84 -11.56
N VAL A 148 -1.86 -10.90 -10.48
CA VAL A 148 -2.25 -11.52 -9.20
C VAL A 148 -1.98 -10.54 -8.06
N LEU A 149 -2.87 -10.47 -7.07
CA LEU A 149 -2.64 -9.66 -5.87
C LEU A 149 -1.80 -10.44 -4.86
N LEU A 150 -0.68 -9.88 -4.41
CA LEU A 150 0.17 -10.48 -3.37
C LEU A 150 0.34 -9.53 -2.17
N SER A 151 0.84 -10.08 -1.07
CA SER A 151 1.19 -9.30 0.11
C SER A 151 2.41 -8.40 -0.15
N PRO A 152 2.43 -7.16 0.39
CA PRO A 152 1.34 -6.53 1.14
C PRO A 152 0.26 -5.94 0.23
N SER A 153 -0.99 -6.36 0.40
CA SER A 153 -2.18 -5.80 -0.26
C SER A 153 -2.85 -4.68 0.55
N VAL A 154 -2.32 -4.41 1.74
CA VAL A 154 -2.77 -3.38 2.67
C VAL A 154 -1.59 -2.49 3.05
N ALA A 155 -1.79 -1.18 3.02
CA ALA A 155 -0.86 -0.19 3.53
C ALA A 155 -1.51 0.55 4.71
N LEU A 156 -0.86 0.53 5.88
CA LEU A 156 -1.25 1.29 7.06
C LEU A 156 -0.51 2.64 7.05
N VAL A 157 -1.26 3.73 7.06
CA VAL A 157 -0.72 5.08 7.23
C VAL A 157 -0.97 5.52 8.66
N THR A 158 0.07 6.01 9.32
CA THR A 158 0.00 6.60 10.65
C THR A 158 0.43 8.07 10.59
N ILE A 159 -0.44 8.95 11.04
CA ILE A 159 -0.15 10.37 11.23
C ILE A 159 0.38 10.51 12.66
N GLU A 160 1.57 11.11 12.80
CA GLU A 160 2.22 11.29 14.09
C GLU A 160 1.44 12.27 14.98
N PRO A 161 1.51 12.12 16.32
CA PRO A 161 0.84 13.06 17.22
C PRO A 161 1.36 14.49 17.04
N ASN A 162 0.47 15.47 17.13
CA ASN A 162 0.75 16.90 16.96
C ASN A 162 0.39 17.74 18.19
N ASP A 163 0.82 19.01 18.19
CA ASP A 163 0.33 20.07 19.07
C ASP A 163 0.26 19.81 20.58
N LYS A 164 1.13 18.92 21.09
CA LYS A 164 1.21 18.52 22.50
C LYS A 164 -0.12 17.86 22.92
N PRO A 165 -0.39 16.66 22.43
CA PRO A 165 -1.70 16.03 22.57
C PRO A 165 -2.02 15.57 24.00
N TYR A 166 -1.00 15.61 24.87
CA TYR A 166 -1.11 15.33 26.31
C TYR A 166 -1.16 16.62 27.15
N GLY A 167 -1.24 17.80 26.52
CA GLY A 167 -1.30 19.11 27.14
C GLY A 167 0.03 19.60 27.72
N VAL A 168 0.01 20.83 28.24
CA VAL A 168 1.11 21.42 29.02
C VAL A 168 0.57 21.79 30.39
N LEU A 169 1.09 21.14 31.44
CA LEU A 169 0.81 21.54 32.82
C LEU A 169 1.80 22.66 33.22
N SER A 170 1.29 23.83 33.58
CA SER A 170 2.11 24.91 34.16
C SER A 170 1.47 25.45 35.42
N ILE A 171 2.29 25.61 36.47
CA ILE A 171 1.90 26.31 37.70
C ILE A 171 2.44 27.73 37.58
N SER A 172 1.54 28.70 37.40
CA SER A 172 1.91 30.11 37.48
C SER A 172 2.06 30.51 38.95
N PRO A 173 3.13 31.21 39.37
CA PRO A 173 3.22 31.75 40.72
C PRO A 173 2.23 32.91 40.86
N SER A 174 0.97 32.62 41.21
CA SER A 174 0.12 33.60 41.86
C SER A 174 0.63 33.80 43.29
N PRO A 175 0.63 35.03 43.85
CA PRO A 175 0.95 35.22 45.26
C PRO A 175 0.02 34.33 46.09
N ILE A 176 0.61 33.40 46.83
CA ILE A 176 -0.11 32.47 47.69
C ILE A 176 -0.78 33.32 48.77
N GLN A 177 -2.09 33.55 48.66
CA GLN A 177 -2.84 34.13 49.78
C GLN A 177 -3.17 32.99 50.74
N TYR A 178 -2.23 32.68 51.63
CA TYR A 178 -2.49 31.79 52.75
C TYR A 178 -3.70 32.33 53.54
N HIS A 179 -4.78 31.57 53.60
CA HIS A 179 -5.83 31.83 54.58
C HIS A 179 -5.37 31.18 55.89
N ILE A 180 -4.79 31.99 56.77
CA ILE A 180 -4.46 31.57 58.13
C ILE A 180 -5.76 31.62 58.92
N ILE A 181 -6.37 30.46 59.17
CA ILE A 181 -7.46 30.33 60.14
C ILE A 181 -6.80 30.11 61.50
N ASN A 182 -7.04 31.03 62.43
CA ASN A 182 -6.61 30.85 63.81
C ASN A 182 -7.69 30.04 64.56
N GLU A 183 -7.41 28.76 64.79
CA GLU A 183 -8.28 27.82 65.51
C GLU A 183 -8.35 28.12 67.03
N ASP A 184 -7.53 29.03 67.56
CA ASP A 184 -7.46 29.36 69.00
C ASP A 184 -8.39 30.53 69.40
N LEU A 185 -9.43 30.80 68.61
CA LEU A 185 -10.51 31.72 68.97
C LEU A 185 -11.71 30.95 69.51
N THR A 186 -11.53 30.29 70.66
CA THR A 186 -12.66 29.90 71.51
C THR A 186 -12.97 31.05 72.47
N LEU A 187 -14.22 31.54 72.43
CA LEU A 187 -14.80 32.52 73.37
C LEU A 187 -14.77 32.02 74.82
#